data_AF-A0A4Q7N4F7-F1
#
_entry.id   AF-A0A4Q7N4F7-F1
#
_cell.length_a   1.000
_cell.length_b   1.000
_cell.length_c   1.000
_cell.angle_alpha   90.00
_cell.angle_beta   90.00
_cell.angle_gamma   90.00
#
_symmetry.space_group_name_H-M   'P 1'
#
loop_
_entity.id
_entity.type
_entity.pdbx_description
1 polymer ?
#
loop_
_entity_poly.entity_id
_entity_poly.type
_entity_poly.pdbx_seq_one_letter_code
_entity_poly.pdbx_strand_id
1 'polypeptide(L)'
;MSILDLFRKPTEEKSKIDKGEMEFRCCLQPGSIQLIPLLETIQQAEDFKPFYIEIDGVDHVITKAVIEQLRNNDEESNKLLLEEGRIHFKDRSGYDNVTLHQFKARQGDWQVLYWKTMQPWLMNNPMMHYFFAHPGFIAAFCYNSEDNQMQNTTHLFDFERAGMKPAKVRKNEYGDKQAVPDNNPGKTFTISNTWLMSSWKMWFGNSFFNKVSKEKLLGFRVAELVSEQGNNIVHIQLYENPQEYHLVPNRKLQQAFREYIDIPSLAKQFPAH
;
A
#
# COMPACT_ATOMS: atom_id res chain seq x y z
N MET A 1 -22.77 -12.34 18.24
CA MET A 1 -21.36 -12.31 17.84
C MET A 1 -20.76 -11.09 18.51
N SER A 2 -19.86 -11.27 19.48
CA SER A 2 -19.33 -10.13 20.26
C SER A 2 -18.23 -9.43 19.47
N ILE A 3 -18.01 -8.13 19.71
CA ILE A 3 -16.86 -7.37 19.15
C ILE A 3 -15.52 -8.06 19.47
N LEU A 4 -15.44 -8.82 20.56
CA LEU A 4 -14.24 -9.56 20.95
C LEU A 4 -13.99 -10.81 20.08
N ASP A 5 -15.02 -11.35 19.41
CA ASP A 5 -14.86 -12.50 18.52
C ASP A 5 -14.20 -12.13 17.18
N LEU A 6 -14.22 -10.85 16.81
CA LEU A 6 -13.53 -10.30 15.63
C LEU A 6 -11.99 -10.17 15.81
N PHE A 7 -11.49 -10.28 17.05
CA PHE A 7 -10.07 -10.09 17.38
C PHE A 7 -9.37 -11.37 17.88
N ARG A 8 -9.98 -12.55 17.76
CA ARG A 8 -9.27 -13.80 18.05
C ARG A 8 -8.14 -13.99 17.04
N LYS A 9 -6.89 -13.93 17.53
CA LYS A 9 -5.69 -14.30 16.77
C LYS A 9 -5.90 -15.71 16.19
N PRO A 10 -5.74 -15.91 14.87
CA PRO A 10 -5.80 -17.24 14.28
C PRO A 10 -4.79 -18.13 15.00
N THR A 11 -5.23 -19.28 15.50
CA THR A 11 -4.36 -20.28 16.10
C THR A 11 -3.25 -20.64 15.10
N GLU A 12 -2.00 -20.57 15.57
CA GLU A 12 -0.77 -20.76 14.80
C GLU A 12 -0.63 -22.17 14.21
N GLU A 13 -1.44 -22.54 13.23
CA GLU A 13 -1.10 -23.62 12.32
C GLU A 13 -0.17 -23.05 11.24
N LYS A 14 1.14 -23.16 11.49
CA LYS A 14 2.20 -22.78 10.55
C LYS A 14 2.13 -23.64 9.29
N SER A 15 1.26 -23.27 8.35
CA SER A 15 1.34 -23.75 6.98
C SER A 15 2.66 -23.27 6.36
N LYS A 16 3.56 -24.19 6.00
CA LYS A 16 4.77 -23.98 5.19
C LYS A 16 4.44 -23.58 3.73
N ILE A 17 3.49 -22.68 3.55
CA ILE A 17 3.32 -21.99 2.28
C ILE A 17 4.20 -20.76 2.42
N ASP A 18 5.15 -20.63 1.51
CA ASP A 18 5.93 -19.41 1.30
C ASP A 18 4.93 -18.32 0.91
N LYS A 19 4.33 -17.66 1.91
CA LYS A 19 3.29 -16.66 1.71
C LYS A 19 4.01 -15.44 1.16
N GLY A 20 3.84 -15.14 -0.11
CA GLY A 20 4.51 -14.00 -0.74
C GLY A 20 4.28 -12.72 0.06
N GLU A 21 5.32 -11.88 0.12
CA GLU A 21 5.32 -10.60 0.81
C GLU A 21 4.12 -9.74 0.35
N MET A 22 3.45 -9.12 1.30
CA MET A 22 2.40 -8.14 1.05
C MET A 22 2.99 -6.75 1.17
N GLU A 23 2.62 -5.87 0.25
CA GLU A 23 2.88 -4.45 0.39
C GLU A 23 1.58 -3.70 0.58
N PHE A 24 1.67 -2.65 1.37
CA PHE A 24 0.64 -1.68 1.57
C PHE A 24 1.19 -0.29 1.28
N ARG A 25 0.47 0.47 0.46
CA ARG A 25 0.75 1.87 0.14
C ARG A 25 -0.41 2.72 0.59
N CYS A 26 -0.20 3.62 1.55
CA CYS A 26 -1.19 4.63 1.94
C CYS A 26 -0.70 6.01 1.53
N CYS A 27 -1.51 6.69 0.73
CA CYS A 27 -1.23 8.01 0.18
C CYS A 27 -2.02 9.05 0.97
N LEU A 28 -1.33 10.08 1.44
CA LEU A 28 -1.87 11.18 2.21
C LEU A 28 -1.47 12.53 1.58
N GLN A 29 -2.25 13.56 1.87
CA GLN A 29 -1.90 14.94 1.53
C GLN A 29 -0.60 15.36 2.25
N PRO A 30 0.15 16.34 1.72
CA PRO A 30 1.33 16.93 2.38
C PRO A 30 1.10 17.34 3.82
N GLY A 31 2.09 17.11 4.68
CA GLY A 31 2.08 17.56 6.07
C GLY A 31 0.96 16.96 6.93
N SER A 32 0.21 15.99 6.39
CA SER A 32 -0.89 15.34 7.08
C SER A 32 -0.39 14.52 8.25
N ILE A 33 0.64 13.71 8.02
CA ILE A 33 1.29 12.94 9.07
C ILE A 33 2.49 13.72 9.57
N GLN A 34 2.45 13.99 10.87
CA GLN A 34 3.56 14.51 11.65
C GLN A 34 4.28 13.34 12.32
N LEU A 35 5.61 13.40 12.39
CA LEU A 35 6.46 12.32 12.92
C LEU A 35 6.05 11.94 14.35
N ILE A 36 5.97 12.92 15.24
CA ILE A 36 5.77 12.65 16.67
C ILE A 36 4.41 11.97 16.95
N PRO A 37 3.25 12.47 16.46
CA PRO A 37 1.97 11.78 16.61
C PRO A 37 1.95 10.36 16.03
N LEU A 38 2.69 10.13 14.93
CA LEU A 38 2.84 8.79 14.36
C LEU A 38 3.57 7.85 15.34
N LEU A 39 4.71 8.27 15.88
CA LEU A 39 5.49 7.46 16.82
C LEU A 39 4.71 7.16 18.10
N GLU A 40 3.93 8.13 18.60
CA GLU A 40 3.05 7.95 19.76
C GLU A 40 1.95 6.92 19.47
N THR A 41 1.34 6.98 18.29
CA THR A 41 0.32 6.02 17.84
C THR A 41 0.90 4.61 17.74
N ILE A 42 2.09 4.49 17.14
CA ILE A 42 2.85 3.24 17.02
C ILE A 42 3.18 2.65 18.39
N GLN A 43 3.66 3.47 19.33
CA GLN A 43 4.00 3.02 20.69
C GLN A 43 2.80 2.46 21.47
N GLN A 44 1.58 2.97 21.19
CA GLN A 44 0.35 2.50 21.81
C GLN A 44 -0.18 1.19 21.19
N ALA A 45 0.25 0.82 20.00
CA ALA A 45 -0.20 -0.40 19.34
C ALA A 45 0.45 -1.64 20.00
N GLU A 46 -0.31 -2.33 20.85
CA GLU A 46 0.19 -3.48 21.63
C GLU A 46 0.66 -4.66 20.78
N ASP A 47 0.06 -4.84 19.60
CA ASP A 47 0.35 -5.95 18.70
C ASP A 47 1.76 -5.91 18.09
N PHE A 48 2.50 -4.82 18.30
CA PHE A 48 3.74 -4.57 17.58
C PHE A 48 4.91 -4.13 18.47
N LYS A 49 5.07 -4.76 19.63
CA LYS A 49 6.20 -4.46 20.53
C LYS A 49 7.33 -5.47 20.39
N PRO A 50 8.59 -5.02 20.35
CA PRO A 50 9.09 -3.65 20.19
C PRO A 50 9.17 -3.24 18.71
N PHE A 51 8.96 -1.94 18.46
CA PHE A 51 9.34 -1.29 17.21
C PHE A 51 10.69 -0.64 17.32
N TYR A 52 11.40 -0.60 16.20
CA TYR A 52 12.62 0.15 16.03
C TYR A 52 12.38 1.35 15.10
N ILE A 53 13.21 2.37 15.21
CA ILE A 53 13.35 3.46 14.25
C ILE A 53 14.82 3.54 13.87
N GLU A 54 15.12 3.47 12.58
CA GLU A 54 16.49 3.70 12.09
C GLU A 54 16.74 5.22 12.05
N ILE A 55 17.75 5.68 12.78
CA ILE A 55 18.20 7.07 12.77
C ILE A 55 19.69 7.04 12.44
N ASP A 56 20.08 7.65 11.33
CA ASP A 56 21.47 7.70 10.85
C ASP A 56 22.16 6.32 10.76
N GLY A 57 21.41 5.31 10.29
CA GLY A 57 21.91 3.94 10.13
C GLY A 57 21.94 3.11 11.42
N VAL A 58 21.37 3.61 12.51
CA VAL A 58 21.30 2.92 13.80
C VAL A 58 19.85 2.68 14.20
N ASP A 59 19.52 1.42 14.51
CA ASP A 59 18.18 1.05 14.98
C ASP A 59 18.01 1.41 16.48
N HIS A 60 17.03 2.27 16.78
CA HIS A 60 16.65 2.66 18.14
C HIS A 60 15.28 2.10 18.50
N VAL A 61 15.11 1.50 19.69
CA VAL A 61 13.78 1.09 20.17
C VAL A 61 12.92 2.33 20.40
N ILE A 62 11.69 2.32 19.89
CA ILE A 62 10.74 3.44 20.07
C ILE A 62 10.25 3.47 21.53
N THR A 63 10.97 4.25 22.33
CA THR A 63 10.65 4.53 23.73
C THR A 63 10.16 5.96 23.88
N LYS A 64 9.52 6.27 25.02
CA LYS A 64 9.17 7.67 25.34
C LYS A 64 10.39 8.59 25.31
N ALA A 65 11.57 8.09 25.72
CA ALA A 65 12.81 8.86 25.68
C ALA A 65 13.26 9.17 24.24
N VAL A 66 13.15 8.21 23.31
CA VAL A 66 13.47 8.44 21.88
C VAL A 66 12.47 9.42 21.25
N ILE A 67 11.18 9.28 21.55
CA ILE A 67 10.16 10.24 21.06
C ILE A 67 10.45 11.64 21.59
N GLU A 68 10.81 11.77 22.86
CA GLU A 68 11.12 13.07 23.46
C GLU A 68 12.43 13.65 22.92
N GLN A 69 13.44 12.83 22.64
CA GLN A 69 14.65 13.26 21.95
C GLN A 69 14.31 13.85 20.57
N LEU A 70 13.49 13.14 19.78
CA LEU A 70 13.05 13.63 18.46
C LEU A 70 12.21 14.90 18.54
N ARG A 71 11.37 15.05 19.58
CA ARG A 71 10.59 16.26 19.81
C ARG A 71 11.48 17.49 20.05
N ASN A 72 12.62 17.29 20.71
CA ASN A 72 13.57 18.35 21.06
C ASN A 72 14.60 18.64 19.94
N ASN A 73 14.66 17.81 18.89
CA ASN A 73 15.41 18.14 17.68
C ASN A 73 14.77 19.32 16.95
N ASP A 74 15.57 20.06 16.18
CA ASP A 74 15.04 21.17 15.38
C ASP A 74 14.07 20.69 14.28
N GLU A 75 13.16 21.56 13.88
CA GLU A 75 12.10 21.26 12.90
C GLU A 75 12.67 20.83 11.54
N GLU A 76 13.84 21.32 11.16
CA GLU A 76 14.51 20.99 9.90
C GLU A 76 15.05 19.56 9.91
N SER A 77 15.68 19.12 11.01
CA SER A 77 16.12 17.74 11.23
C SER A 77 14.95 16.74 11.17
N ASN A 78 13.82 17.05 11.81
CA ASN A 78 12.64 16.19 11.77
C ASN A 78 11.99 16.15 10.37
N LYS A 79 12.04 17.26 9.64
CA LYS A 79 11.58 17.33 8.26
C LYS A 79 12.47 16.51 7.33
N LEU A 80 13.79 16.56 7.50
CA LEU A 80 14.75 15.74 6.75
C LEU A 80 14.48 14.24 6.93
N LEU A 81 14.20 13.79 8.16
CA LEU A 81 13.83 12.40 8.43
C LEU A 81 12.61 11.92 7.61
N LEU A 82 11.61 12.80 7.43
CA LEU A 82 10.41 12.53 6.63
C LEU A 82 10.65 12.63 5.12
N GLU A 83 11.41 13.63 4.67
CA GLU A 83 11.70 13.87 3.25
C GLU A 83 12.63 12.83 2.65
N GLU A 84 13.62 12.36 3.41
CA GLU A 84 14.59 11.37 2.93
C GLU A 84 14.09 9.94 3.08
N GLY A 85 12.92 9.73 3.67
CA GLY A 85 12.35 8.39 3.84
C GLY A 85 13.12 7.50 4.80
N ARG A 86 13.84 8.10 5.76
CA ARG A 86 14.80 7.39 6.63
C ARG A 86 14.16 6.76 7.85
N ILE A 87 12.85 6.95 8.04
CA ILE A 87 12.14 6.37 9.18
C ILE A 87 11.63 4.99 8.77
N HIS A 88 12.43 3.98 9.12
CA HIS A 88 12.06 2.58 8.98
C HIS A 88 11.64 2.00 10.32
N PHE A 89 10.50 1.30 10.33
CA PHE A 89 10.03 0.54 11.48
C PHE A 89 10.22 -0.93 11.22
N LYS A 90 11.06 -1.58 12.03
CA LYS A 90 11.22 -3.03 12.04
C LYS A 90 10.50 -3.58 13.27
N ASP A 91 9.86 -4.74 13.12
CA ASP A 91 9.44 -5.54 14.27
C ASP A 91 10.61 -6.42 14.77
N ARG A 92 10.41 -7.17 15.86
CA ARG A 92 11.44 -8.09 16.40
C ARG A 92 11.87 -9.17 15.43
N SER A 93 11.02 -9.54 14.48
CA SER A 93 11.31 -10.58 13.51
C SER A 93 12.02 -10.07 12.26
N GLY A 94 12.04 -8.75 12.04
CA GLY A 94 12.61 -8.10 10.86
C GLY A 94 11.76 -8.28 9.59
N TYR A 95 10.58 -8.91 9.71
CA TYR A 95 9.72 -9.21 8.56
C TYR A 95 8.77 -8.07 8.23
N ASP A 96 8.40 -7.25 9.22
CA ASP A 96 7.57 -6.09 8.99
C ASP A 96 8.44 -4.85 8.85
N ASN A 97 8.32 -4.18 7.72
CA ASN A 97 9.06 -2.95 7.41
C ASN A 97 8.07 -1.86 7.04
N VAL A 98 7.87 -0.88 7.93
CA VAL A 98 7.11 0.33 7.61
C VAL A 98 8.10 1.42 7.24
N THR A 99 7.85 2.16 6.18
CA THR A 99 8.66 3.31 5.77
C THR A 99 7.74 4.46 5.42
N LEU A 100 7.97 5.61 6.07
CA LEU A 100 7.25 6.84 5.74
C LEU A 100 8.13 7.67 4.81
N HIS A 101 7.61 7.96 3.62
CA HIS A 101 8.27 8.79 2.61
C HIS A 101 7.43 10.02 2.30
N GLN A 102 8.06 11.19 2.20
CA GLN A 102 7.45 12.37 1.59
C GLN A 102 7.99 12.57 0.18
N PHE A 103 7.11 12.50 -0.81
CA PHE A 103 7.45 12.72 -2.21
C PHE A 103 7.22 14.19 -2.57
N LYS A 104 8.24 14.82 -3.15
CA LYS A 104 8.11 16.12 -3.82
C LYS A 104 7.67 15.89 -5.27
N ALA A 105 6.50 16.35 -5.65
CA ALA A 105 6.02 16.32 -7.04
C ALA A 105 5.81 17.74 -7.56
N ARG A 106 5.87 17.93 -8.89
CA ARG A 106 5.80 19.27 -9.50
C ARG A 106 4.47 19.99 -9.24
N GLN A 107 3.39 19.25 -8.93
CA GLN A 107 2.06 19.80 -8.66
C GLN A 107 1.64 19.68 -7.18
N GLY A 108 2.64 19.66 -6.29
CA GLY A 108 2.43 19.59 -4.86
C GLY A 108 3.05 18.33 -4.28
N ASP A 109 3.50 18.43 -3.05
CA ASP A 109 4.05 17.29 -2.35
C ASP A 109 2.93 16.26 -2.09
N TRP A 110 3.31 15.07 -1.62
CA TRP A 110 2.37 14.13 -0.99
C TRP A 110 3.16 13.19 -0.08
N GLN A 111 2.49 12.62 0.91
CA GLN A 111 3.09 11.70 1.87
C GLN A 111 2.62 10.29 1.59
N VAL A 112 3.52 9.34 1.74
CA VAL A 112 3.26 7.94 1.48
C VAL A 112 3.80 7.12 2.62
N LEU A 113 2.90 6.40 3.27
CA LEU A 113 3.27 5.31 4.14
C LEU A 113 3.37 4.03 3.32
N TYR A 114 4.57 3.47 3.26
CA TYR A 114 4.85 2.17 2.70
C TYR A 114 4.96 1.15 3.82
N TRP A 115 4.34 -0.02 3.67
CA TRP A 115 4.45 -1.08 4.66
C TRP A 115 4.56 -2.42 3.95
N LYS A 116 5.68 -3.12 4.17
CA LYS A 116 5.90 -4.51 3.79
C LYS A 116 5.63 -5.45 4.96
N THR A 117 4.82 -6.47 4.74
CA THR A 117 4.49 -7.45 5.76
C THR A 117 4.24 -8.84 5.19
N MET A 118 4.57 -9.87 5.96
CA MET A 118 4.19 -11.27 5.68
C MET A 118 2.81 -11.63 6.28
N GLN A 119 2.16 -10.67 6.95
CA GLN A 119 1.00 -10.88 7.80
C GLN A 119 -0.20 -10.04 7.30
N PRO A 120 -1.00 -10.55 6.35
CA PRO A 120 -2.14 -9.81 5.78
C PRO A 120 -3.17 -9.35 6.81
N TRP A 121 -3.26 -10.02 7.96
CA TRP A 121 -4.19 -9.68 9.03
C TRP A 121 -3.85 -8.34 9.72
N LEU A 122 -2.60 -7.87 9.61
CA LEU A 122 -2.20 -6.54 10.10
C LEU A 122 -2.97 -5.40 9.43
N MET A 123 -3.56 -5.63 8.25
CA MET A 123 -4.40 -4.65 7.58
C MET A 123 -5.70 -4.36 8.34
N ASN A 124 -6.06 -5.19 9.31
CA ASN A 124 -7.20 -4.97 10.21
C ASN A 124 -6.78 -4.33 11.54
N ASN A 125 -5.51 -3.94 11.69
CA ASN A 125 -5.01 -3.36 12.93
C ASN A 125 -5.60 -1.95 13.16
N PRO A 126 -5.91 -1.56 14.41
CA PRO A 126 -6.36 -0.19 14.75
C PRO A 126 -5.49 0.93 14.20
N MET A 127 -4.17 0.72 14.06
CA MET A 127 -3.26 1.69 13.44
C MET A 127 -3.63 1.99 11.99
N MET A 128 -4.10 1.00 11.23
CA MET A 128 -4.56 1.20 9.86
C MET A 128 -5.79 2.09 9.81
N HIS A 129 -6.71 1.88 10.75
CA HIS A 129 -7.88 2.73 10.92
C HIS A 129 -7.51 4.18 11.27
N TYR A 130 -6.44 4.40 12.04
CA TYR A 130 -5.92 5.76 12.28
C TYR A 130 -5.51 6.45 10.98
N PHE A 131 -4.76 5.76 10.10
CA PHE A 131 -4.36 6.34 8.80
C PHE A 131 -5.54 6.59 7.88
N PHE A 132 -6.46 5.63 7.80
CA PHE A 132 -7.67 5.76 6.99
C PHE A 132 -8.54 6.91 7.47
N ALA A 133 -8.70 7.06 8.78
CA ALA A 133 -9.48 8.14 9.38
C ALA A 133 -8.85 9.53 9.25
N HIS A 134 -7.59 9.62 8.83
CA HIS A 134 -6.90 10.90 8.75
C HIS A 134 -7.57 11.83 7.72
N PRO A 135 -7.83 13.12 8.02
CA PRO A 135 -8.48 14.05 7.07
C PRO A 135 -7.74 14.19 5.74
N GLY A 136 -6.41 14.05 5.78
CA GLY A 136 -5.55 14.06 4.59
C GLY A 136 -5.48 12.74 3.82
N PHE A 137 -6.21 11.69 4.21
CA PHE A 137 -6.20 10.41 3.51
C PHE A 137 -6.68 10.54 2.05
N ILE A 138 -5.91 10.00 1.11
CA ILE A 138 -6.23 10.01 -0.32
C ILE A 138 -6.72 8.63 -0.73
N ALA A 139 -5.83 7.65 -0.74
CA ALA A 139 -6.13 6.28 -1.12
C ALA A 139 -5.08 5.33 -0.54
N ALA A 140 -5.44 4.06 -0.39
CA ALA A 140 -4.50 3.02 -0.05
C ALA A 140 -4.73 1.72 -0.84
N PHE A 141 -3.66 0.95 -0.99
CA PHE A 141 -3.65 -0.29 -1.78
C PHE A 141 -2.86 -1.35 -1.02
N CYS A 142 -3.42 -2.55 -0.89
CA CYS A 142 -2.73 -3.72 -0.39
C CYS A 142 -2.69 -4.80 -1.47
N TYR A 143 -1.49 -5.30 -1.78
CA TYR A 143 -1.23 -6.27 -2.84
C TYR A 143 -0.04 -7.16 -2.49
N ASN A 144 0.10 -8.25 -3.22
CA ASN A 144 1.27 -9.12 -3.12
C ASN A 144 2.45 -8.52 -3.93
N SER A 145 3.64 -8.42 -3.33
CA SER A 145 4.83 -7.79 -3.94
C SER A 145 5.21 -8.43 -5.27
N GLU A 146 5.23 -9.77 -5.30
CA GLU A 146 5.56 -10.55 -6.48
C GLU A 146 4.53 -10.32 -7.58
N ASP A 147 3.23 -10.31 -7.23
CA ASP A 147 2.18 -9.99 -8.18
C ASP A 147 2.43 -8.62 -8.82
N ASN A 148 2.60 -7.58 -7.99
CA ASN A 148 2.85 -6.23 -8.49
C ASN A 148 4.13 -6.16 -9.35
N GLN A 149 5.21 -6.86 -9.00
CA GLN A 149 6.41 -6.94 -9.84
C GLN A 149 6.05 -7.54 -11.21
N MET A 150 5.39 -8.70 -11.24
CA MET A 150 5.03 -9.41 -12.47
C MET A 150 4.04 -8.65 -13.34
N GLN A 151 3.12 -7.90 -12.74
CA GLN A 151 2.17 -7.05 -13.46
C GLN A 151 2.83 -5.82 -14.07
N ASN A 152 4.02 -5.41 -13.60
CA ASN A 152 4.65 -4.14 -13.98
C ASN A 152 5.95 -4.28 -14.77
N THR A 153 6.68 -5.39 -14.66
CA THR A 153 8.00 -5.60 -15.28
C THR A 153 7.91 -5.78 -16.81
N THR A 154 8.95 -5.30 -17.51
CA THR A 154 9.20 -5.55 -18.93
C THR A 154 10.27 -6.62 -19.15
N HIS A 155 10.96 -7.06 -18.10
CA HIS A 155 12.06 -8.01 -18.18
C HIS A 155 11.53 -9.45 -18.26
N LEU A 156 11.86 -10.16 -19.34
CA LEU A 156 11.45 -11.57 -19.52
C LEU A 156 12.06 -12.51 -18.48
N PHE A 157 13.26 -12.20 -18.01
CA PHE A 157 13.95 -12.96 -16.97
C PHE A 157 13.14 -13.10 -15.68
N ASP A 158 12.38 -12.08 -15.28
CA ASP A 158 11.52 -12.13 -14.09
C ASP A 158 10.43 -13.20 -14.25
N PHE A 159 9.83 -13.32 -15.44
CA PHE A 159 8.83 -14.34 -15.76
C PHE A 159 9.44 -15.73 -15.77
N GLU A 160 10.62 -15.90 -16.38
CA GLU A 160 11.34 -17.17 -16.43
C GLU A 160 11.67 -17.67 -15.02
N ARG A 161 12.18 -16.78 -14.16
CA ARG A 161 12.49 -17.09 -12.76
C ARG A 161 11.27 -17.51 -11.96
N ALA A 162 10.12 -16.89 -12.22
CA ALA A 162 8.84 -17.23 -11.59
C ALA A 162 8.16 -18.47 -12.20
N GLY A 163 8.72 -19.08 -13.25
CA GLY A 163 8.08 -20.18 -13.97
C GLY A 163 6.80 -19.77 -14.71
N MET A 164 6.66 -18.48 -15.03
CA MET A 164 5.50 -17.89 -15.68
C MET A 164 5.80 -17.49 -17.13
N LYS A 165 4.76 -17.13 -17.89
CA LYS A 165 4.90 -16.50 -19.21
C LYS A 165 4.20 -15.15 -19.21
N PRO A 166 4.78 -14.11 -19.81
CA PRO A 166 4.09 -12.84 -19.99
C PRO A 166 2.91 -13.01 -20.93
N ALA A 167 1.85 -12.24 -20.72
CA ALA A 167 0.68 -12.24 -21.59
C ALA A 167 1.01 -11.79 -23.02
N LYS A 168 1.95 -10.84 -23.16
CA LYS A 168 2.38 -10.28 -24.44
C LYS A 168 3.87 -9.93 -24.41
N VAL A 169 4.53 -10.14 -25.54
CA VAL A 169 5.94 -9.81 -25.77
C VAL A 169 6.05 -8.94 -27.01
N ARG A 170 6.96 -7.96 -27.02
CA ARG A 170 7.32 -7.16 -28.19
C ARG A 170 8.84 -7.05 -28.30
N LYS A 171 9.35 -6.63 -29.46
CA LYS A 171 10.72 -6.16 -29.58
C LYS A 171 10.82 -4.69 -29.17
N ASN A 172 11.87 -4.29 -28.44
CA ASN A 172 12.19 -2.89 -28.20
C ASN A 172 12.85 -2.26 -29.44
N GLU A 173 13.27 -1.00 -29.34
CA GLU A 173 13.95 -0.27 -30.43
C GLU A 173 15.29 -0.88 -30.86
N TYR A 174 15.92 -1.68 -29.99
CA TYR A 174 17.16 -2.40 -30.24
C TYR A 174 16.96 -3.83 -30.78
N GLY A 175 15.70 -4.28 -30.90
CA GLY A 175 15.36 -5.62 -31.38
C GLY A 175 15.24 -6.70 -30.29
N ASP A 176 15.50 -6.37 -29.03
CA ASP A 176 15.42 -7.30 -27.89
C ASP A 176 13.97 -7.55 -27.50
N LYS A 177 13.66 -8.79 -27.09
CA LYS A 177 12.32 -9.14 -26.62
C LYS A 177 12.10 -8.63 -25.19
N GLN A 178 10.95 -8.01 -24.96
CA GLN A 178 10.49 -7.54 -23.65
C GLN A 178 9.01 -7.85 -23.45
N ALA A 179 8.60 -8.06 -22.20
CA ALA A 179 7.20 -8.17 -21.83
C ALA A 179 6.48 -6.82 -22.04
N VAL A 180 5.17 -6.87 -22.33
CA VAL A 180 4.32 -5.68 -22.50
C VAL A 180 3.27 -5.67 -21.39
N PRO A 181 3.49 -4.90 -20.32
CA PRO A 181 2.62 -4.91 -19.15
C PRO A 181 1.40 -3.97 -19.29
N ASP A 182 1.28 -3.23 -20.40
CA ASP A 182 0.27 -2.18 -20.59
C ASP A 182 -1.17 -2.65 -20.35
N ASN A 183 -1.46 -3.91 -20.69
CA ASN A 183 -2.79 -4.53 -20.54
C ASN A 183 -2.86 -5.53 -19.38
N ASN A 184 -1.85 -5.57 -18.51
CA ASN A 184 -1.88 -6.44 -17.35
C ASN A 184 -2.95 -5.97 -16.35
N PRO A 185 -3.82 -6.88 -15.85
CA PRO A 185 -4.94 -6.52 -14.97
C PRO A 185 -4.54 -5.70 -13.74
N GLY A 186 -3.42 -6.04 -13.11
CA GLY A 186 -2.89 -5.38 -11.92
C GLY A 186 -1.79 -4.35 -12.19
N LYS A 187 -1.60 -3.90 -13.45
CA LYS A 187 -0.58 -2.87 -13.76
C LYS A 187 -0.85 -1.60 -12.96
N THR A 188 0.21 -1.10 -12.32
CA THR A 188 0.15 0.10 -11.50
C THR A 188 0.38 1.34 -12.36
N PHE A 189 -0.42 2.37 -12.11
CA PHE A 189 -0.26 3.71 -12.66
C PHE A 189 0.03 4.68 -11.53
N THR A 190 0.84 5.70 -11.81
CA THR A 190 0.95 6.85 -10.92
C THR A 190 0.08 7.95 -11.49
N ILE A 191 -0.79 8.49 -10.65
CA ILE A 191 -1.67 9.63 -10.99
C ILE A 191 -1.44 10.73 -9.96
N SER A 192 -1.97 11.94 -10.17
CA SER A 192 -1.71 13.09 -9.28
C SER A 192 -1.96 12.73 -7.80
N ASN A 193 -0.87 12.64 -7.04
CA ASN A 193 -0.78 12.39 -5.60
C ASN A 193 -1.23 11.00 -5.12
N THR A 194 -1.24 9.97 -5.99
CA THR A 194 -1.44 8.58 -5.56
C THR A 194 -0.99 7.55 -6.61
N TRP A 195 -0.84 6.29 -6.22
CA TRP A 195 -0.84 5.18 -7.16
C TRP A 195 -2.28 4.73 -7.42
N LEU A 196 -2.54 4.17 -8.60
CA LEU A 196 -3.81 3.55 -8.92
C LEU A 196 -3.54 2.19 -9.56
N MET A 197 -4.10 1.15 -8.94
CA MET A 197 -3.96 -0.23 -9.37
C MET A 197 -5.19 -1.03 -8.97
N SER A 198 -5.44 -2.14 -9.67
CA SER A 198 -6.46 -3.13 -9.28
C SER A 198 -5.83 -4.18 -8.35
N SER A 199 -5.77 -3.89 -7.06
CA SER A 199 -5.13 -4.76 -6.05
C SER A 199 -6.15 -5.58 -5.23
N TRP A 200 -5.65 -6.50 -4.40
CA TRP A 200 -6.47 -7.33 -3.51
C TRP A 200 -7.42 -6.49 -2.64
N LYS A 201 -6.88 -5.52 -1.90
CA LYS A 201 -7.67 -4.53 -1.13
C LYS A 201 -7.29 -3.12 -1.53
N MET A 202 -8.29 -2.24 -1.51
CA MET A 202 -8.19 -0.84 -1.90
C MET A 202 -9.08 0.00 -0.98
N TRP A 203 -8.61 1.19 -0.62
CA TRP A 203 -9.34 2.17 0.18
C TRP A 203 -9.28 3.53 -0.49
N PHE A 204 -10.39 4.25 -0.53
CA PHE A 204 -10.49 5.55 -1.19
C PHE A 204 -11.13 6.56 -0.23
N GLY A 205 -10.42 7.64 0.05
CA GLY A 205 -10.87 8.73 0.91
C GLY A 205 -11.45 9.90 0.11
N ASN A 206 -11.94 10.91 0.84
CA ASN A 206 -12.59 12.09 0.26
C ASN A 206 -11.73 12.80 -0.80
N SER A 207 -10.41 12.87 -0.57
CA SER A 207 -9.48 13.52 -1.50
C SER A 207 -9.35 12.81 -2.85
N PHE A 208 -9.70 11.53 -2.93
CA PHE A 208 -9.71 10.78 -4.19
C PHE A 208 -11.00 10.98 -4.99
N PHE A 209 -12.10 11.38 -4.35
CA PHE A 209 -13.40 11.47 -5.01
C PHE A 209 -13.50 12.60 -6.03
N ASN A 210 -12.51 13.50 -6.08
CA ASN A 210 -12.36 14.46 -7.18
C ASN A 210 -11.92 13.82 -8.51
N LYS A 211 -11.40 12.59 -8.48
CA LYS A 211 -10.99 11.81 -9.67
C LYS A 211 -12.05 10.78 -10.05
N VAL A 212 -12.57 10.05 -9.06
CA VAL A 212 -13.62 9.04 -9.23
C VAL A 212 -14.65 9.21 -8.14
N SER A 213 -15.89 9.54 -8.51
CA SER A 213 -16.98 9.75 -7.54
C SER A 213 -17.15 8.54 -6.62
N LYS A 214 -17.54 8.80 -5.37
CA LYS A 214 -17.82 7.76 -4.36
C LYS A 214 -18.85 6.74 -4.87
N GLU A 215 -19.91 7.23 -5.50
CA GLU A 215 -21.01 6.43 -6.04
C GLU A 215 -20.53 5.45 -7.11
N LYS A 216 -19.61 5.90 -7.97
CA LYS A 216 -18.98 5.03 -8.98
C LYS A 216 -18.24 3.88 -8.30
N LEU A 217 -17.41 4.15 -7.29
CA LEU A 217 -16.67 3.11 -6.56
C LEU A 217 -17.60 2.13 -5.84
N LEU A 218 -18.61 2.63 -5.13
CA LEU A 218 -19.63 1.80 -4.47
C LEU A 218 -20.46 0.97 -5.46
N GLY A 219 -20.54 1.38 -6.72
CA GLY A 219 -21.24 0.68 -7.79
C GLY A 219 -20.54 -0.59 -8.31
N PHE A 220 -19.30 -0.87 -7.91
CA PHE A 220 -18.54 -2.03 -8.41
C PHE A 220 -18.95 -3.35 -7.72
N ARG A 221 -20.14 -3.86 -8.05
CA ARG A 221 -20.78 -4.98 -7.33
C ARG A 221 -20.21 -6.39 -7.58
N VAL A 222 -19.21 -6.53 -8.44
CA VAL A 222 -18.62 -7.84 -8.77
C VAL A 222 -17.44 -8.22 -7.87
N ALA A 223 -16.96 -7.29 -7.04
CA ALA A 223 -15.92 -7.56 -6.05
C ALA A 223 -16.43 -8.44 -4.90
N GLU A 224 -15.52 -9.13 -4.22
CA GLU A 224 -15.79 -9.90 -3.00
C GLU A 224 -16.47 -9.04 -1.92
N LEU A 225 -15.95 -7.83 -1.71
CA LEU A 225 -16.55 -6.88 -0.77
C LEU A 225 -16.43 -5.45 -1.31
N VAL A 226 -17.52 -4.71 -1.21
CA VAL A 226 -17.55 -3.25 -1.35
C VAL A 226 -18.32 -2.69 -0.17
N SER A 227 -17.70 -1.81 0.60
CA SER A 227 -18.35 -1.17 1.74
C SER A 227 -17.89 0.26 1.94
N GLU A 228 -18.78 1.07 2.51
CA GLU A 228 -18.44 2.36 3.08
C GLU A 228 -18.09 2.15 4.56
N GLN A 229 -16.93 2.65 4.96
CA GLN A 229 -16.44 2.67 6.34
C GLN A 229 -16.60 4.08 6.91
N GLY A 230 -16.31 4.25 8.20
CA GLY A 230 -16.32 5.57 8.85
C GLY A 230 -15.48 6.60 8.08
N ASN A 231 -15.83 7.89 8.21
CA ASN A 231 -15.17 9.02 7.53
C ASN A 231 -15.30 9.01 6.00
N ASN A 232 -16.38 8.45 5.45
CA ASN A 232 -16.68 8.38 4.01
C ASN A 232 -15.61 7.62 3.20
N ILE A 233 -15.03 6.57 3.78
CA ILE A 233 -14.00 5.78 3.10
C ILE A 233 -14.67 4.64 2.35
N VAL A 234 -14.37 4.50 1.07
CA VAL A 234 -14.82 3.32 0.30
C VAL A 234 -13.74 2.25 0.36
N HIS A 235 -14.05 1.09 0.92
CA HIS A 235 -13.21 -0.09 0.92
C HIS A 235 -13.71 -1.07 -0.14
N ILE A 236 -12.79 -1.54 -0.98
CA ILE A 236 -13.03 -2.55 -2.00
C ILE A 236 -12.01 -3.68 -1.81
N GLN A 237 -12.51 -4.90 -1.66
CA GLN A 237 -11.71 -6.13 -1.70
C GLN A 237 -12.13 -6.92 -2.94
N LEU A 238 -11.21 -7.14 -3.88
CA LEU A 238 -11.55 -7.82 -5.12
C LEU A 238 -11.81 -9.31 -4.94
N TYR A 239 -11.00 -9.99 -4.12
CA TYR A 239 -11.06 -11.44 -3.90
C TYR A 239 -10.63 -11.79 -2.46
N GLU A 240 -10.88 -13.01 -2.01
CA GLU A 240 -10.68 -13.41 -0.60
C GLU A 240 -9.20 -13.44 -0.19
N ASN A 241 -8.38 -14.23 -0.90
CA ASN A 241 -7.00 -14.53 -0.52
C ASN A 241 -5.97 -13.79 -1.40
N PRO A 242 -5.10 -12.92 -0.84
CA PRO A 242 -4.11 -12.19 -1.64
C PRO A 242 -3.09 -13.09 -2.34
N GLN A 243 -2.83 -14.28 -1.82
CA GLN A 243 -1.85 -15.23 -2.37
C GLN A 243 -2.38 -15.97 -3.61
N GLU A 244 -3.68 -15.88 -3.86
CA GLU A 244 -4.35 -16.48 -5.02
C GLU A 244 -4.49 -15.49 -6.18
N TYR A 245 -3.70 -14.41 -6.19
CA TYR A 245 -3.71 -13.38 -7.22
C TYR A 245 -3.60 -13.94 -8.65
N HIS A 246 -2.91 -15.07 -8.81
CA HIS A 246 -2.61 -15.71 -10.10
C HIS A 246 -3.81 -16.48 -10.67
N LEU A 247 -4.83 -16.79 -9.86
CA LEU A 247 -6.00 -17.52 -10.32
C LEU A 247 -6.76 -16.72 -11.38
N VAL A 248 -7.21 -17.40 -12.44
CA VAL A 248 -7.92 -16.79 -13.57
C VAL A 248 -9.14 -15.96 -13.13
N PRO A 249 -9.99 -16.41 -12.18
CA PRO A 249 -11.08 -15.58 -11.66
C PRO A 249 -10.60 -14.27 -11.03
N ASN A 250 -9.52 -14.30 -10.26
CA ASN A 250 -8.98 -13.13 -9.57
C ASN A 250 -8.38 -12.11 -10.57
N ARG A 251 -7.71 -12.60 -11.62
CA ARG A 251 -7.28 -11.75 -12.75
C ARG A 251 -8.43 -11.08 -13.48
N LYS A 252 -9.54 -11.79 -13.68
CA LYS A 252 -10.74 -11.21 -14.29
C LYS A 252 -11.34 -10.11 -13.43
N LEU A 253 -11.32 -10.26 -12.10
CA LEU A 253 -11.79 -9.22 -11.17
C LEU A 253 -10.90 -7.98 -11.20
N GLN A 254 -9.57 -8.16 -11.21
CA GLN A 254 -8.63 -7.05 -11.38
C GLN A 254 -8.86 -6.31 -12.71
N GLN A 255 -9.04 -7.04 -13.80
CA GLN A 255 -9.31 -6.47 -15.12
C GLN A 255 -10.65 -5.74 -15.14
N ALA A 256 -11.71 -6.33 -14.59
CA ALA A 256 -13.03 -5.72 -14.52
C ALA A 256 -13.00 -4.41 -13.73
N PHE A 257 -12.29 -4.35 -12.59
CA PHE A 257 -12.15 -3.11 -11.83
C PHE A 257 -11.41 -2.05 -12.63
N ARG A 258 -10.28 -2.43 -13.24
CA ARG A 258 -9.44 -1.55 -14.07
C ARG A 258 -10.26 -0.87 -15.17
N GLU A 259 -11.02 -1.67 -15.90
CA GLU A 259 -11.89 -1.20 -17.00
C GLU A 259 -13.05 -0.36 -16.46
N TYR A 260 -13.66 -0.79 -15.35
CA TYR A 260 -14.82 -0.12 -14.79
C TYR A 260 -14.54 1.31 -14.33
N ILE A 261 -13.38 1.58 -13.72
CA ILE A 261 -12.94 2.93 -13.34
C ILE A 261 -12.10 3.62 -14.42
N ASP A 262 -11.79 2.92 -15.52
CA ASP A 262 -10.95 3.38 -16.63
C ASP A 262 -9.60 3.97 -16.16
N ILE A 263 -8.83 3.15 -15.44
CA ILE A 263 -7.50 3.52 -14.90
C ILE A 263 -6.61 4.19 -15.96
N PRO A 264 -6.48 3.67 -17.20
CA PRO A 264 -5.63 4.30 -18.21
C PRO A 264 -6.05 5.73 -18.58
N SER A 265 -7.35 6.02 -18.64
CA SER A 265 -7.84 7.38 -18.91
C SER A 265 -7.60 8.30 -17.72
N LEU A 266 -7.81 7.82 -16.49
CA LEU A 266 -7.49 8.58 -15.27
C LEU A 266 -6.00 8.96 -15.22
N ALA A 267 -5.10 8.07 -15.60
CA ALA A 267 -3.67 8.35 -15.64
C ALA A 267 -3.28 9.43 -16.68
N LYS A 268 -4.05 9.57 -17.76
CA LYS A 268 -3.88 10.65 -18.74
C LYS A 268 -4.48 11.97 -18.26
N GLN A 269 -5.62 11.92 -17.58
CA GLN A 269 -6.32 13.10 -17.08
C GLN A 269 -5.64 13.71 -15.85
N PHE A 270 -5.06 12.86 -15.00
CA PHE A 270 -4.38 13.24 -13.76
C PHE A 270 -2.94 12.70 -13.75
N PRO A 271 -2.07 13.14 -14.67
CA PRO A 271 -0.72 12.60 -14.75
C PRO A 271 0.10 12.90 -13.49
N ALA A 272 1.03 11.99 -13.17
CA ALA A 272 2.09 12.25 -12.20
C ALA A 272 3.12 13.21 -12.83
N HIS A 273 3.45 14.31 -12.16
CA HIS A 273 4.36 15.34 -12.66
C HIS A 273 5.65 15.47 -11.86
#